data_AF-A0A7S3LG36-F1
#
_entry.id   AF-A0A7S3LG36-F1
#
_cell.length_a   1.000
_cell.length_b   1.000
_cell.length_c   1.000
_cell.angle_alpha   90.00
_cell.angle_beta   90.00
_cell.angle_gamma   90.00
#
_symmetry.space_group_name_H-M   'P 1'
#
loop_
_entity.id
_entity.type
_entity.pdbx_description
1 polymer ?
#
loop_
_entity_poly.entity_id
_entity_poly.type
_entity_poly.pdbx_seq_one_letter_code
_entity_poly.pdbx_strand_id
1 'polypeptide(L)'
;AEYDMFVCFEDDMLIKGHHVDHYRAVDQELRRLRELAPDELPADLAQTKDMTQNFAGTMTKDMLKRMIPGFMRVEVLLDEKKYPAQSSTGPIPVDLDFDGTQRQVESAPCCHVSQGSVSDNRPAVPTPDKLMIWETHIFALGVREMPQESWLDWTVLQRGPNQNGLEKKATIGDYWSNRKLDFWPDKKRRPGPLEFKYINNQGGWMATREQLWEWHTEICPGGFLPPYEVPHYRFDGLDMRNVEWYSGGMQLSTVRHACNMQRIIQLEPTNFSKSLLYHSANNKQRQLQSKREEMFTKANTLLGHLNTLKKLATTELEEATAR
;
A
#
# COMPACT_ATOMS: atom_id res chain seq x y z
N ALA A 1 17.65 13.97 -23.64
CA ALA A 1 17.17 13.67 -22.29
C ALA A 1 16.53 12.30 -22.35
N GLU A 2 17.07 11.31 -21.65
CA GLU A 2 16.48 9.97 -21.59
C GLU A 2 15.35 9.99 -20.55
N TYR A 3 14.16 9.54 -20.92
CA TYR A 3 13.05 9.38 -19.98
C TYR A 3 13.38 8.20 -19.04
N ASP A 4 13.43 8.46 -17.73
CA ASP A 4 13.77 7.45 -16.72
C ASP A 4 12.68 7.25 -15.65
N MET A 5 11.54 7.93 -15.79
CA MET A 5 10.37 7.71 -14.93
C MET A 5 9.13 7.56 -15.80
N PHE A 6 8.44 6.45 -15.60
CA PHE A 6 7.19 6.09 -16.25
C PHE A 6 6.09 6.10 -15.20
N VAL A 7 4.91 6.55 -15.60
CA VAL A 7 3.79 6.73 -14.68
C VAL A 7 2.51 6.19 -15.30
N CYS A 8 1.66 5.59 -14.48
CA CYS A 8 0.33 5.17 -14.86
C CYS A 8 -0.61 5.37 -13.68
N PHE A 9 -1.56 6.29 -13.86
CA PHE A 9 -2.52 6.71 -12.84
C PHE A 9 -3.92 6.80 -13.45
N GLU A 10 -4.94 6.73 -12.59
CA GLU A 10 -6.34 7.08 -12.97
C GLU A 10 -6.41 8.55 -13.41
N ASP A 11 -7.48 8.92 -14.11
CA ASP A 11 -7.83 10.30 -14.35
C ASP A 11 -7.99 11.09 -13.04
N ASP A 12 -7.83 12.42 -13.13
CA ASP A 12 -7.99 13.36 -12.02
C ASP A 12 -7.05 13.17 -10.80
N MET A 13 -6.04 12.31 -10.90
CA MET A 13 -5.01 12.15 -9.86
C MET A 13 -4.02 13.32 -9.85
N LEU A 14 -3.92 14.01 -8.70
CA LEU A 14 -2.93 15.08 -8.50
C LEU A 14 -1.58 14.50 -8.10
N ILE A 15 -0.65 14.47 -9.04
CA ILE A 15 0.74 14.08 -8.81
C ILE A 15 1.61 15.35 -8.68
N LYS A 16 2.50 15.37 -7.68
CA LYS A 16 3.38 16.49 -7.38
C LYS A 16 4.83 16.01 -7.23
N GLY A 17 5.78 16.95 -7.24
CA GLY A 17 7.22 16.65 -7.14
C GLY A 17 7.57 15.75 -5.95
N HIS A 18 7.03 16.01 -4.76
CA HIS A 18 7.33 15.18 -3.60
C HIS A 18 6.81 13.73 -3.69
N HIS A 19 5.79 13.43 -4.51
CA HIS A 19 5.37 12.04 -4.74
C HIS A 19 6.44 11.31 -5.54
N VAL A 20 7.01 11.99 -6.55
CA VAL A 20 8.10 11.47 -7.38
C VAL A 20 9.38 11.32 -6.56
N ASP A 21 9.75 12.34 -5.77
CA ASP A 21 10.95 12.32 -4.94
C ASP A 21 10.87 11.25 -3.86
N HIS A 22 9.71 11.12 -3.20
CA HIS A 22 9.48 10.06 -2.21
C HIS A 22 9.53 8.67 -2.85
N TYR A 23 8.87 8.47 -4.01
CA TYR A 23 8.95 7.22 -4.75
C TYR A 23 10.41 6.84 -5.05
N ARG A 24 11.20 7.78 -5.57
CA ARG A 24 12.61 7.54 -5.89
C ARG A 24 13.44 7.21 -4.66
N ALA A 25 13.20 7.90 -3.54
CA ALA A 25 13.90 7.61 -2.29
C ALA A 25 13.60 6.19 -1.79
N VAL A 26 12.32 5.77 -1.80
CA VAL A 26 11.93 4.42 -1.40
C VAL A 26 12.52 3.37 -2.36
N ASP A 27 12.47 3.60 -3.67
CA ASP A 27 13.07 2.69 -4.65
C ASP A 27 14.59 2.52 -4.47
N GLN A 28 15.31 3.64 -4.27
CA GLN A 28 16.75 3.61 -4.00
C GLN A 28 17.07 2.83 -2.72
N GLU A 29 16.25 2.97 -1.69
CA GLU A 29 16.43 2.21 -0.46
C GLU A 29 16.17 0.72 -0.63
N LEU A 30 15.11 0.34 -1.36
CA LEU A 30 14.84 -1.06 -1.67
C LEU A 30 15.99 -1.70 -2.48
N ARG A 31 16.59 -0.95 -3.42
CA ARG A 31 17.79 -1.38 -4.15
C ARG A 31 18.98 -1.56 -3.24
N ARG A 32 19.28 -0.59 -2.37
CA ARG A 32 20.37 -0.68 -1.39
C ARG A 32 20.19 -1.89 -0.49
N LEU A 33 18.99 -2.09 0.05
CA LEU A 33 18.67 -3.26 0.88
C LEU A 33 18.86 -4.56 0.11
N ARG A 34 18.49 -4.60 -1.18
CA ARG A 34 18.64 -5.78 -2.02
C ARG A 34 20.11 -6.12 -2.30
N GLU A 35 20.97 -5.11 -2.47
CA GLU A 35 22.41 -5.34 -2.65
C GLU A 35 23.04 -5.99 -1.41
N LEU A 36 22.54 -5.67 -0.22
CA LEU A 36 23.02 -6.18 1.07
C LEU A 36 22.33 -7.49 1.50
N ALA A 37 21.19 -7.81 0.92
CA ALA A 37 20.39 -8.97 1.29
C ALA A 37 21.01 -10.29 0.81
N PRO A 38 20.82 -11.40 1.56
CA PRO A 38 21.22 -12.72 1.10
C PRO A 38 20.33 -13.21 -0.05
N ASP A 39 20.90 -14.06 -0.93
CA ASP A 39 20.14 -14.73 -1.98
C ASP A 39 19.22 -15.83 -1.42
N GLU A 40 19.69 -16.52 -0.38
CA GLU A 40 18.97 -17.63 0.26
C GLU A 40 18.48 -17.26 1.66
N LEU A 41 17.45 -17.96 2.11
CA LEU A 41 16.91 -17.76 3.46
C LEU A 41 17.93 -18.18 4.53
N PRO A 42 18.09 -17.38 5.60
CA PRO A 42 18.70 -17.84 6.84
C PRO A 42 18.13 -19.19 7.30
N ALA A 43 18.96 -20.05 7.90
CA ALA A 43 18.60 -21.44 8.21
C ALA A 43 17.39 -21.58 9.15
N ASP A 44 17.24 -20.65 10.09
CA ASP A 44 16.10 -20.52 11.00
C ASP A 44 14.81 -20.16 10.23
N LEU A 45 14.88 -19.22 9.30
CA LEU A 45 13.74 -18.85 8.46
C LEU A 45 13.38 -19.95 7.44
N ALA A 46 14.36 -20.69 6.92
CA ALA A 46 14.12 -21.80 6.00
C ALA A 46 13.22 -22.89 6.62
N GLN A 47 13.33 -23.10 7.94
CA GLN A 47 12.52 -24.05 8.69
C GLN A 47 11.11 -23.54 9.03
N THR A 48 10.87 -22.23 8.92
CA THR A 48 9.56 -21.63 9.20
C THR A 48 8.50 -22.22 8.29
N LYS A 49 7.42 -22.77 8.88
CA LYS A 49 6.35 -23.43 8.12
C LYS A 49 5.53 -22.45 7.28
N ASP A 50 5.27 -21.26 7.83
CA ASP A 50 4.47 -20.22 7.20
C ASP A 50 5.24 -18.90 7.18
N MET A 51 5.91 -18.61 6.06
CA MET A 51 6.67 -17.38 5.87
C MET A 51 5.80 -16.12 5.84
N THR A 52 4.49 -16.25 5.60
CA THR A 52 3.57 -15.08 5.63
C THR A 52 3.46 -14.48 7.02
N GLN A 53 3.81 -15.27 8.06
CA GLN A 53 3.81 -14.81 9.43
C GLN A 53 5.13 -14.14 9.85
N ASN A 54 6.18 -14.16 9.01
CA ASN A 54 7.46 -13.54 9.33
C ASN A 54 7.42 -12.03 9.02
N PHE A 55 7.17 -11.19 10.02
CA PHE A 55 6.90 -9.76 9.84
C PHE A 55 8.07 -8.82 10.15
N ALA A 56 9.25 -9.38 10.46
CA ALA A 56 10.44 -8.64 10.82
C ALA A 56 11.71 -9.37 10.34
N GLY A 57 12.87 -8.78 10.60
CA GLY A 57 14.18 -9.38 10.38
C GLY A 57 14.64 -9.44 8.93
N THR A 58 15.64 -10.27 8.68
CA THR A 58 16.35 -10.39 7.40
C THR A 58 15.41 -10.72 6.24
N MET A 59 15.55 -9.97 5.16
CA MET A 59 14.85 -10.19 3.89
C MET A 59 15.84 -10.68 2.85
N THR A 60 15.41 -11.59 1.99
CA THR A 60 16.19 -12.03 0.83
C THR A 60 16.10 -11.03 -0.31
N LYS A 61 16.98 -11.15 -1.31
CA LYS A 61 16.91 -10.35 -2.53
C LYS A 61 15.57 -10.52 -3.25
N ASP A 62 15.04 -11.73 -3.31
CA ASP A 62 13.76 -12.03 -3.98
C ASP A 62 12.55 -11.41 -3.28
N MET A 63 12.57 -11.32 -1.94
CA MET A 63 11.54 -10.57 -1.21
C MET A 63 11.60 -9.08 -1.56
N LEU A 64 12.79 -8.47 -1.48
CA LEU A 64 12.97 -7.03 -1.72
C LEU A 64 12.68 -6.65 -3.18
N LYS A 65 13.07 -7.51 -4.13
CA LYS A 65 12.75 -7.36 -5.56
C LYS A 65 11.26 -7.31 -5.83
N ARG A 66 10.44 -7.95 -4.99
CA ARG A 66 8.98 -7.94 -5.10
C ARG A 66 8.33 -6.74 -4.39
N MET A 67 9.09 -5.94 -3.66
CA MET A 67 8.57 -4.75 -2.98
C MET A 67 8.65 -3.54 -3.92
N ILE A 68 7.60 -2.73 -3.94
CA ILE A 68 7.57 -1.47 -4.68
C ILE A 68 6.95 -0.36 -3.84
N PRO A 69 7.33 0.91 -4.05
CA PRO A 69 6.64 2.02 -3.42
C PRO A 69 5.17 2.04 -3.86
N GLY A 70 4.27 2.17 -2.88
CA GLY A 70 2.83 2.20 -3.08
C GLY A 70 2.23 3.59 -2.95
N PHE A 71 1.00 3.73 -3.45
CA PHE A 71 0.19 4.93 -3.28
C PHE A 71 -1.21 4.56 -2.79
N MET A 72 -1.78 5.39 -1.93
CA MET A 72 -3.20 5.35 -1.56
C MET A 72 -3.92 6.55 -2.14
N ARG A 73 -5.08 6.35 -2.77
CA ARG A 73 -5.90 7.47 -3.21
C ARG A 73 -6.61 8.08 -2.01
N VAL A 74 -6.73 9.39 -2.05
CA VAL A 74 -7.48 10.19 -1.09
C VAL A 74 -8.40 11.15 -1.81
N GLU A 75 -9.57 11.39 -1.24
CA GLU A 75 -10.43 12.51 -1.61
C GLU A 75 -10.50 13.50 -0.45
N VAL A 76 -10.95 14.71 -0.75
CA VAL A 76 -11.25 15.71 0.27
C VAL A 76 -12.74 15.65 0.58
N LEU A 77 -13.07 15.49 1.84
CA LEU A 77 -14.43 15.49 2.36
C LEU A 77 -15.04 16.89 2.26
N LEU A 78 -15.89 17.11 1.26
CA LEU A 78 -16.46 18.43 0.97
C LEU A 78 -17.69 18.75 1.84
N ASP A 79 -18.54 17.75 2.08
CA ASP A 79 -19.78 17.90 2.87
C ASP A 79 -19.98 16.67 3.75
N GLU A 80 -19.41 16.73 4.96
CA GLU A 80 -19.48 15.63 5.94
C GLU A 80 -20.90 15.41 6.49
N LYS A 81 -21.77 16.41 6.42
CA LYS A 81 -23.16 16.26 6.86
C LYS A 81 -23.95 15.42 5.87
N LYS A 82 -23.65 15.56 4.57
CA LYS A 82 -24.33 14.83 3.50
C LYS A 82 -23.66 13.50 3.14
N TYR A 83 -22.33 13.44 3.23
CA TYR A 83 -21.51 12.27 2.90
C TYR A 83 -20.58 11.93 4.08
N PRO A 84 -21.10 11.37 5.18
CA PRO A 84 -20.26 11.05 6.33
C PRO A 84 -19.16 10.05 5.96
N ALA A 85 -17.95 10.25 6.48
CA ALA A 85 -16.82 9.35 6.21
C ALA A 85 -16.96 8.01 6.96
N GLN A 86 -17.15 8.02 8.28
CA GLN A 86 -17.39 6.80 9.06
C GLN A 86 -18.08 7.16 10.38
N SER A 87 -19.08 6.39 10.79
CA SER A 87 -19.66 6.49 12.14
C SER A 87 -18.92 5.63 13.17
N SER A 88 -18.29 4.55 12.72
CA SER A 88 -17.49 3.62 13.52
C SER A 88 -16.09 3.50 12.93
N THR A 89 -15.06 3.57 13.77
CA THR A 89 -13.66 3.32 13.38
C THR A 89 -13.33 1.82 13.35
N GLY A 90 -14.26 0.96 13.78
CA GLY A 90 -14.00 -0.47 13.94
C GLY A 90 -13.31 -0.82 15.26
N PRO A 91 -12.90 -2.09 15.41
CA PRO A 91 -12.45 -2.65 16.70
C PRO A 91 -11.00 -2.31 17.08
N ILE A 92 -10.18 -1.84 16.12
CA ILE A 92 -8.79 -1.46 16.40
C ILE A 92 -8.79 -0.04 16.98
N PRO A 93 -8.16 0.20 18.15
CA PRO A 93 -7.99 1.55 18.67
C PRO A 93 -7.26 2.47 17.69
N VAL A 94 -7.65 3.75 17.65
CA VAL A 94 -6.93 4.77 16.88
C VAL A 94 -5.87 5.38 17.79
N ASP A 95 -4.60 5.14 17.49
CA ASP A 95 -3.48 5.69 18.27
C ASP A 95 -2.59 6.60 17.41
N LEU A 96 -2.71 7.91 17.62
CA LEU A 96 -1.89 8.92 16.95
C LEU A 96 -0.64 9.32 17.75
N ASP A 97 -0.35 8.62 18.85
CA ASP A 97 0.87 8.80 19.61
C ASP A 97 2.03 8.03 18.96
N PHE A 98 2.88 8.76 18.23
CA PHE A 98 4.13 8.26 17.68
C PHE A 98 5.26 8.72 18.61
N ASP A 99 5.84 7.78 19.36
CA ASP A 99 7.01 7.99 20.21
C ASP A 99 6.83 9.13 21.24
N GLY A 100 5.64 9.23 21.84
CA GLY A 100 5.27 10.24 22.83
C GLY A 100 4.73 11.55 22.23
N THR A 101 4.59 11.62 20.90
CA THR A 101 4.13 12.82 20.19
C THR A 101 2.89 12.52 19.36
N GLN A 102 1.86 13.36 19.50
CA GLN A 102 0.67 13.29 18.65
C GLN A 102 1.01 13.73 17.23
N ARG A 103 0.93 12.81 16.26
CA ARG A 103 1.24 13.07 14.85
C ARG A 103 0.06 12.69 13.96
N GLN A 104 -0.15 13.50 12.94
CA GLN A 104 -1.24 13.34 11.97
C GLN A 104 -0.68 13.33 10.55
N VAL A 105 -1.51 12.92 9.60
CA VAL A 105 -1.24 13.10 8.17
C VAL A 105 -1.05 14.58 7.86
N GLU A 106 -0.07 14.89 7.04
CA GLU A 106 0.15 16.20 6.45
C GLU A 106 -0.61 16.29 5.12
N SER A 107 -1.53 17.25 4.99
CA SER A 107 -2.31 17.41 3.76
C SER A 107 -1.57 18.14 2.65
N ALA A 108 -0.49 18.86 2.98
CA ALA A 108 0.25 19.70 2.04
C ALA A 108 0.90 18.91 0.90
N PRO A 109 1.58 17.77 1.18
CA PRO A 109 2.06 16.88 0.14
C PRO A 109 0.91 16.48 -0.79
N CYS A 110 -0.04 15.66 -0.35
CA CYS A 110 -1.04 15.11 -1.27
C CYS A 110 -1.94 16.16 -1.94
N CYS A 111 -2.44 17.14 -1.18
CA CYS A 111 -3.80 17.62 -1.44
C CYS A 111 -3.93 19.13 -1.57
N HIS A 112 -2.91 19.92 -1.22
CA HIS A 112 -2.97 21.37 -1.46
C HIS A 112 -2.92 21.68 -2.95
N VAL A 113 -3.70 22.65 -3.41
CA VAL A 113 -3.71 23.07 -4.81
C VAL A 113 -3.42 24.57 -4.95
N SER A 114 -2.88 24.97 -6.09
CA SER A 114 -2.69 26.38 -6.41
C SER A 114 -4.02 27.13 -6.47
N GLN A 115 -4.02 28.43 -6.14
CA GLN A 115 -5.22 29.28 -6.16
C GLN A 115 -5.98 29.23 -7.49
N GLY A 116 -5.28 29.15 -8.62
CA GLY A 116 -5.92 29.04 -9.95
C GLY A 116 -6.68 27.72 -10.21
N SER A 117 -6.49 26.71 -9.36
CA SER A 117 -7.14 25.39 -9.46
C SER A 117 -8.25 25.21 -8.42
N VAL A 118 -8.50 26.22 -7.58
CA VAL A 118 -9.48 26.16 -6.51
C VAL A 118 -10.89 26.22 -7.09
N SER A 119 -11.78 25.39 -6.55
CA SER A 119 -13.21 25.44 -6.83
C SER A 119 -13.98 24.94 -5.61
N ASP A 120 -15.31 25.04 -5.65
CA ASP A 120 -16.18 24.48 -4.59
C ASP A 120 -15.94 22.98 -4.36
N ASN A 121 -15.51 22.26 -5.42
CA ASN A 121 -15.20 20.84 -5.34
C ASN A 121 -13.72 20.54 -5.10
N ARG A 122 -12.88 21.56 -4.95
CA ARG A 122 -11.42 21.42 -4.81
C ARG A 122 -10.85 22.55 -3.96
N PRO A 123 -10.87 22.41 -2.62
CA PRO A 123 -10.36 23.46 -1.71
C PRO A 123 -8.84 23.58 -1.81
N ALA A 124 -8.33 24.80 -1.59
CA ALA A 124 -6.91 25.11 -1.72
C ALA A 124 -6.02 24.34 -0.72
N VAL A 125 -6.47 24.26 0.53
CA VAL A 125 -5.68 23.81 1.69
C VAL A 125 -6.58 22.94 2.57
N PRO A 126 -6.95 21.72 2.12
CA PRO A 126 -7.75 20.82 2.96
C PRO A 126 -7.01 20.49 4.25
N THR A 127 -7.73 20.39 5.37
CA THR A 127 -7.16 19.98 6.66
C THR A 127 -7.05 18.46 6.74
N PRO A 128 -6.13 17.91 7.57
CA PRO A 128 -5.92 16.46 7.69
C PRO A 128 -7.18 15.65 8.04
N ASP A 129 -8.07 16.21 8.86
CA ASP A 129 -9.34 15.57 9.28
C ASP A 129 -10.37 15.47 8.14
N LYS A 130 -10.13 16.14 7.02
CA LYS A 130 -10.96 16.12 5.81
C LYS A 130 -10.42 15.20 4.73
N LEU A 131 -9.32 14.48 4.97
CA LEU A 131 -8.80 13.52 4.01
C LEU A 131 -9.45 12.15 4.23
N MET A 132 -10.01 11.58 3.16
CA MET A 132 -10.70 10.30 3.21
C MET A 132 -10.17 9.33 2.17
N ILE A 133 -10.08 8.08 2.60
CA ILE A 133 -9.62 6.91 1.87
C ILE A 133 -10.86 6.04 1.66
N TRP A 134 -11.07 5.54 0.44
CA TRP A 134 -12.16 4.60 0.15
C TRP A 134 -11.63 3.23 -0.21
N GLU A 135 -12.46 2.19 -0.09
CA GLU A 135 -12.15 0.80 -0.51
C GLU A 135 -10.80 0.29 0.04
N THR A 136 -10.44 0.77 1.24
CA THR A 136 -9.30 0.34 2.04
C THR A 136 -9.80 0.09 3.45
N HIS A 137 -9.44 -1.05 4.01
CA HIS A 137 -9.82 -1.39 5.37
C HIS A 137 -8.63 -2.02 6.07
N ILE A 138 -8.35 -1.58 7.29
CA ILE A 138 -7.20 -2.07 8.09
C ILE A 138 -7.16 -3.60 8.19
N PHE A 139 -8.33 -4.25 8.22
CA PHE A 139 -8.50 -5.70 8.17
C PHE A 139 -7.77 -6.41 7.01
N ALA A 140 -7.56 -5.74 5.87
CA ALA A 140 -6.85 -6.32 4.74
C ALA A 140 -5.35 -6.00 4.71
N LEU A 141 -4.90 -5.05 5.54
CA LEU A 141 -3.53 -4.56 5.58
C LEU A 141 -2.73 -5.25 6.67
N GLY A 142 -1.42 -5.06 6.65
CA GLY A 142 -0.55 -5.37 7.76
C GLY A 142 0.68 -4.49 7.73
N VAL A 143 1.49 -4.60 8.77
CA VAL A 143 2.72 -3.82 8.93
C VAL A 143 3.93 -4.76 8.97
N ARG A 144 5.06 -4.30 8.46
CA ARG A 144 6.32 -5.05 8.45
C ARG A 144 7.43 -4.14 8.96
N GLU A 145 8.26 -4.68 9.83
CA GLU A 145 9.54 -4.08 10.18
C GLU A 145 10.54 -4.39 9.05
N MET A 146 11.15 -3.32 8.52
CA MET A 146 12.18 -3.41 7.50
C MET A 146 13.52 -3.83 8.12
N PRO A 147 14.47 -4.37 7.34
CA PRO A 147 15.78 -4.73 7.87
C PRO A 147 16.44 -3.58 8.64
N GLN A 148 17.23 -3.95 9.65
CA GLN A 148 17.97 -3.00 10.49
C GLN A 148 18.77 -2.02 9.61
N GLU A 149 18.88 -0.77 10.05
CA GLU A 149 19.49 0.35 9.31
C GLU A 149 18.67 0.87 8.12
N SER A 150 17.51 0.30 7.81
CA SER A 150 16.62 0.92 6.84
C SER A 150 15.95 2.16 7.39
N TRP A 151 16.01 3.27 6.65
CA TRP A 151 15.26 4.48 7.01
C TRP A 151 13.74 4.34 6.80
N LEU A 152 13.29 3.28 6.13
CA LEU A 152 11.88 2.95 6.03
C LEU A 152 11.29 2.49 7.37
N ASP A 153 12.11 1.92 8.27
CA ASP A 153 11.74 1.46 9.61
C ASP A 153 10.54 0.50 9.58
N TRP A 154 9.31 1.02 9.68
CA TRP A 154 8.07 0.26 9.52
C TRP A 154 7.33 0.64 8.24
N THR A 155 6.86 -0.37 7.51
CA THR A 155 6.05 -0.19 6.31
C THR A 155 4.70 -0.87 6.42
N VAL A 156 3.71 -0.28 5.79
CA VAL A 156 2.38 -0.85 5.55
C VAL A 156 2.45 -1.66 4.27
N LEU A 157 1.99 -2.90 4.31
CA LEU A 157 1.79 -3.71 3.12
C LEU A 157 0.35 -3.53 2.63
N GLN A 158 0.19 -2.90 1.47
CA GLN A 158 -1.12 -2.84 0.83
C GLN A 158 -1.58 -4.25 0.44
N ARG A 159 -2.89 -4.50 0.49
CA ARG A 159 -3.42 -5.77 0.03
C ARG A 159 -3.17 -5.91 -1.48
N GLY A 160 -2.65 -7.06 -1.89
CA GLY A 160 -2.35 -7.30 -3.29
C GLY A 160 -1.96 -8.74 -3.58
N PRO A 161 -0.79 -9.22 -3.12
CA PRO A 161 -0.23 -10.46 -3.64
C PRO A 161 -0.95 -11.71 -3.09
N ASN A 162 -1.06 -12.72 -3.95
CA ASN A 162 -1.29 -14.09 -3.50
C ASN A 162 0.05 -14.75 -3.25
N GLN A 163 0.42 -14.86 -1.98
CA GLN A 163 1.69 -15.48 -1.59
C GLN A 163 1.62 -17.01 -1.52
N ASN A 164 0.43 -17.63 -1.67
CA ASN A 164 0.25 -19.08 -1.52
C ASN A 164 0.97 -19.94 -2.58
N GLY A 165 1.53 -19.33 -3.62
CA GLY A 165 2.29 -20.01 -4.67
C GLY A 165 3.73 -19.51 -4.83
N LEU A 166 4.19 -18.61 -3.95
CA LEU A 166 5.57 -18.12 -3.98
C LEU A 166 6.49 -19.06 -3.20
N GLU A 167 7.73 -19.18 -3.66
CA GLU A 167 8.78 -19.80 -2.87
C GLU A 167 8.98 -19.05 -1.56
N LYS A 168 9.40 -19.75 -0.50
CA LYS A 168 9.62 -19.13 0.82
C LYS A 168 10.54 -17.91 0.74
N LYS A 169 11.57 -17.96 -0.10
CA LYS A 169 12.52 -16.85 -0.32
C LYS A 169 11.93 -15.66 -1.09
N ALA A 170 10.72 -15.77 -1.61
CA ALA A 170 10.00 -14.70 -2.30
C ALA A 170 8.74 -14.23 -1.54
N THR A 171 8.39 -14.91 -0.44
CA THR A 171 7.19 -14.65 0.38
C THR A 171 7.47 -13.54 1.40
N ILE A 172 6.74 -12.42 1.31
CA ILE A 172 6.91 -11.27 2.18
C ILE A 172 5.87 -11.33 3.31
N GLY A 173 6.29 -11.73 4.51
CA GLY A 173 5.41 -11.77 5.66
C GLY A 173 5.16 -10.40 6.30
N ASP A 174 4.08 -10.32 7.08
CA ASP A 174 3.67 -9.11 7.79
C ASP A 174 2.83 -9.40 9.03
N TYR A 175 2.70 -8.38 9.87
CA TYR A 175 1.87 -8.37 11.05
C TYR A 175 0.45 -8.01 10.63
N TRP A 176 -0.33 -9.04 10.29
CA TRP A 176 -1.72 -8.86 9.92
C TRP A 176 -2.56 -8.39 11.09
N SER A 177 -3.42 -7.41 10.82
CA SER A 177 -4.32 -6.79 11.80
C SER A 177 -5.20 -7.74 12.62
N ASN A 178 -5.43 -8.98 12.16
CA ASN A 178 -6.23 -9.97 12.90
C ASN A 178 -5.48 -11.29 13.12
N ARG A 179 -4.15 -11.24 13.15
CA ARG A 179 -3.27 -12.42 13.32
C ARG A 179 -3.63 -13.26 14.54
N LYS A 180 -3.94 -12.62 15.67
CA LYS A 180 -4.29 -13.26 16.96
C LYS A 180 -5.80 -13.50 17.16
N LEU A 181 -6.64 -13.13 16.19
CA LEU A 181 -8.10 -13.17 16.27
C LEU A 181 -8.72 -12.22 17.33
N ASP A 182 -7.96 -11.23 17.80
CA ASP A 182 -8.40 -10.32 18.87
C ASP A 182 -9.48 -9.33 18.42
N PHE A 183 -9.43 -8.88 17.16
CA PHE A 183 -10.28 -7.79 16.67
C PHE A 183 -11.47 -8.29 15.84
N TRP A 184 -11.32 -9.41 15.13
CA TRP A 184 -12.40 -10.08 14.41
C TRP A 184 -12.36 -11.60 14.66
N PRO A 185 -12.86 -12.09 15.80
CA PRO A 185 -12.77 -13.51 16.20
C PRO A 185 -13.35 -14.49 15.17
N ASP A 186 -14.43 -14.08 14.49
CA ASP A 186 -15.11 -14.90 13.48
C ASP A 186 -14.38 -14.92 12.12
N LYS A 187 -13.36 -14.08 11.94
CA LYS A 187 -12.66 -13.90 10.67
C LYS A 187 -11.26 -14.51 10.72
N LYS A 188 -11.21 -15.84 10.57
CA LYS A 188 -9.96 -16.63 10.66
C LYS A 188 -8.98 -16.47 9.50
N ARG A 189 -9.34 -15.72 8.46
CA ARG A 189 -8.51 -15.55 7.25
C ARG A 189 -8.51 -14.10 6.81
N ARG A 190 -7.34 -13.64 6.37
CA ARG A 190 -7.19 -12.34 5.68
C ARG A 190 -8.05 -12.35 4.41
N PRO A 191 -8.69 -11.22 4.05
CA PRO A 191 -9.40 -11.11 2.79
C PRO A 191 -8.57 -11.58 1.60
N GLY A 192 -9.23 -12.23 0.65
CA GLY A 192 -8.61 -12.68 -0.58
C GLY A 192 -8.09 -11.48 -1.41
N PRO A 193 -7.05 -11.68 -2.23
CA PRO A 193 -6.49 -10.65 -3.11
C PRO A 193 -7.44 -10.25 -4.26
N LEU A 194 -8.52 -11.00 -4.50
CA LEU A 194 -9.57 -10.68 -5.47
C LEU A 194 -10.79 -10.02 -4.83
N GLU A 195 -10.75 -9.73 -3.53
CA GLU A 195 -11.81 -8.97 -2.86
C GLU A 195 -11.62 -7.48 -3.12
N PHE A 196 -12.13 -7.01 -4.28
CA PHE A 196 -11.92 -5.65 -4.81
C PHE A 196 -12.17 -4.51 -3.80
N LYS A 197 -13.14 -4.69 -2.89
CA LYS A 197 -13.43 -3.75 -1.79
C LYS A 197 -12.24 -3.46 -0.84
N TYR A 198 -11.16 -4.23 -0.93
CA TYR A 198 -9.94 -4.08 -0.12
C TYR A 198 -8.68 -3.76 -0.93
N ILE A 199 -8.74 -3.79 -2.26
CA ILE A 199 -7.58 -3.55 -3.14
C ILE A 199 -7.78 -2.34 -4.06
N ASN A 200 -9.01 -1.85 -4.22
CA ASN A 200 -9.34 -0.70 -5.06
C ASN A 200 -9.02 0.65 -4.40
N ASN A 201 -7.89 0.76 -3.72
CA ASN A 201 -7.32 2.06 -3.40
C ASN A 201 -5.84 2.18 -3.75
N GLN A 202 -5.40 1.30 -4.64
CA GLN A 202 -4.10 1.38 -5.23
C GLN A 202 -4.09 2.58 -6.19
N GLY A 203 -3.39 3.65 -5.79
CA GLY A 203 -3.39 4.92 -6.53
C GLY A 203 -2.44 4.91 -7.72
N GLY A 204 -2.50 3.91 -8.59
CA GLY A 204 -1.57 3.76 -9.72
C GLY A 204 -0.14 3.44 -9.32
N TRP A 205 0.78 3.64 -10.24
CA TRP A 205 2.18 3.26 -10.06
C TRP A 205 3.13 4.16 -10.85
N MET A 206 4.36 4.26 -10.35
CA MET A 206 5.50 4.78 -11.08
C MET A 206 6.51 3.66 -11.24
N ALA A 207 7.42 3.79 -12.20
CA ALA A 207 8.53 2.88 -12.40
C ALA A 207 9.67 3.58 -13.14
N THR A 208 10.90 3.27 -12.76
CA THR A 208 12.08 3.58 -13.56
C THR A 208 12.17 2.68 -14.78
N ARG A 209 13.00 3.04 -15.77
CA ARG A 209 13.23 2.18 -16.95
C ARG A 209 13.73 0.79 -16.53
N GLU A 210 14.65 0.76 -15.58
CA GLU A 210 15.23 -0.48 -15.06
C GLU A 210 14.20 -1.34 -14.33
N GLN A 211 13.36 -0.74 -13.47
CA GLN A 211 12.26 -1.46 -12.82
C GLN A 211 11.28 -2.03 -13.83
N LEU A 212 10.88 -1.25 -14.85
CA LEU A 212 10.01 -1.76 -15.92
C LEU A 212 10.61 -2.96 -16.63
N TRP A 213 11.91 -2.89 -16.94
CA TRP A 213 12.61 -3.98 -17.60
C TRP A 213 12.66 -5.21 -16.69
N GLU A 214 13.08 -5.05 -15.44
CA GLU A 214 13.12 -6.14 -14.45
C GLU A 214 11.75 -6.77 -14.23
N TRP A 215 10.69 -5.96 -14.10
CA TRP A 215 9.32 -6.47 -13.96
C TRP A 215 8.95 -7.28 -15.18
N HIS A 216 9.27 -6.79 -16.39
CA HIS A 216 8.97 -7.46 -17.63
C HIS A 216 9.76 -8.77 -17.84
N THR A 217 11.04 -8.80 -17.52
CA THR A 217 11.89 -9.96 -17.84
C THR A 217 12.00 -10.98 -16.72
N GLU A 218 11.83 -10.56 -15.46
CA GLU A 218 12.22 -11.41 -14.31
C GLU A 218 11.10 -11.63 -13.29
N ILE A 219 10.09 -10.75 -13.20
CA ILE A 219 9.08 -10.85 -12.13
C ILE A 219 7.70 -11.25 -12.63
N CYS A 220 7.21 -10.60 -13.70
CA CYS A 220 5.86 -10.79 -14.21
C CYS A 220 5.78 -12.01 -15.13
N PRO A 221 4.96 -13.03 -14.83
CA PRO A 221 4.79 -14.18 -15.72
C PRO A 221 4.19 -13.77 -17.06
N GLY A 222 4.91 -13.94 -18.18
CA GLY A 222 4.46 -13.51 -19.52
C GLY A 222 4.73 -12.04 -19.83
N GLY A 223 5.49 -11.35 -18.98
CA GLY A 223 5.95 -9.98 -19.19
C GLY A 223 4.99 -8.88 -18.73
N PHE A 224 5.56 -7.74 -18.33
CA PHE A 224 4.81 -6.54 -17.93
C PHE A 224 4.39 -5.68 -19.13
N LEU A 225 5.30 -5.54 -20.10
CA LEU A 225 5.11 -4.82 -21.36
C LEU A 225 4.65 -5.76 -22.48
N PRO A 226 3.94 -5.26 -23.51
CA PRO A 226 3.58 -6.04 -24.68
C PRO A 226 4.81 -6.44 -25.53
N PRO A 227 4.71 -7.47 -26.38
CA PRO A 227 3.52 -8.29 -26.62
C PRO A 227 3.21 -9.21 -25.43
N TYR A 228 1.93 -9.28 -25.09
CA TYR A 228 1.45 -10.09 -23.99
C TYR A 228 1.30 -11.55 -24.41
N GLU A 229 1.98 -12.47 -23.72
CA GLU A 229 2.04 -13.86 -24.14
C GLU A 229 0.87 -14.71 -23.61
N VAL A 230 0.24 -15.46 -24.51
CA VAL A 230 -0.75 -16.51 -24.18
C VAL A 230 0.00 -17.71 -23.56
N PRO A 231 -0.51 -18.36 -22.50
CA PRO A 231 -1.83 -18.21 -21.87
C PRO A 231 -1.86 -17.21 -20.72
N HIS A 232 -0.75 -16.53 -20.45
CA HIS A 232 -0.59 -15.68 -19.28
C HIS A 232 -1.28 -14.33 -19.41
N TYR A 233 -1.54 -13.81 -20.60
CA TYR A 233 -2.30 -12.56 -20.75
C TYR A 233 -3.20 -12.70 -21.97
N ARG A 234 -4.52 -12.81 -21.73
CA ARG A 234 -5.52 -12.79 -22.81
C ARG A 234 -5.98 -11.35 -23.04
N PHE A 235 -6.28 -11.03 -24.30
CA PHE A 235 -6.80 -9.72 -24.70
C PHE A 235 -5.95 -8.55 -24.20
N ASP A 236 -4.61 -8.68 -24.25
CA ASP A 236 -3.67 -7.67 -23.76
C ASP A 236 -3.96 -7.22 -22.32
N GLY A 237 -4.20 -8.17 -21.41
CA GLY A 237 -4.52 -7.86 -20.01
C GLY A 237 -5.93 -7.30 -19.77
N LEU A 238 -6.73 -7.06 -20.82
CA LEU A 238 -8.09 -6.51 -20.71
C LEU A 238 -9.16 -7.56 -20.38
N ASP A 239 -8.78 -8.84 -20.20
CA ASP A 239 -9.71 -9.93 -19.88
C ASP A 239 -10.55 -9.62 -18.62
N MET A 240 -9.98 -8.89 -17.65
CA MET A 240 -10.70 -8.50 -16.43
C MET A 240 -11.72 -7.37 -16.63
N ARG A 241 -11.73 -6.67 -17.78
CA ARG A 241 -12.60 -5.52 -18.09
C ARG A 241 -12.66 -4.50 -16.94
N ASN A 242 -11.52 -4.27 -16.30
CA ASN A 242 -11.41 -3.38 -15.15
C ASN A 242 -10.40 -2.29 -15.48
N VAL A 243 -10.82 -1.03 -15.44
CA VAL A 243 -9.95 0.13 -15.69
C VAL A 243 -8.78 0.18 -14.70
N GLU A 244 -9.02 -0.27 -13.47
CA GLU A 244 -8.03 -0.34 -12.39
C GLU A 244 -6.92 -1.36 -12.67
N TRP A 245 -7.09 -2.21 -13.69
CA TRP A 245 -6.07 -3.18 -14.08
C TRP A 245 -4.74 -2.50 -14.39
N TYR A 246 -4.77 -1.45 -15.23
CA TYR A 246 -3.58 -0.67 -15.56
C TYR A 246 -3.42 0.55 -14.66
N SER A 247 -4.47 1.38 -14.53
CA SER A 247 -4.40 2.69 -13.87
C SER A 247 -4.36 2.59 -12.34
N GLY A 248 -5.00 1.58 -11.77
CA GLY A 248 -4.88 1.22 -10.35
C GLY A 248 -3.66 0.35 -10.09
N GLY A 249 -3.11 -0.26 -11.14
CA GLY A 249 -1.93 -1.10 -11.12
C GLY A 249 -2.17 -2.48 -10.49
N MET A 250 -3.36 -3.06 -10.69
CA MET A 250 -3.70 -4.40 -10.19
C MET A 250 -2.91 -5.53 -10.88
N GLN A 251 -2.43 -5.30 -12.11
CA GLN A 251 -1.52 -6.21 -12.82
C GLN A 251 -0.19 -6.40 -12.08
N LEU A 252 0.23 -5.43 -11.27
CA LEU A 252 1.42 -5.56 -10.43
C LEU A 252 1.14 -6.47 -9.22
N SER A 253 -0.03 -6.34 -8.60
CA SER A 253 -0.24 -6.84 -7.24
C SER A 253 -1.13 -8.09 -7.15
N THR A 254 -1.98 -8.42 -8.11
CA THR A 254 -3.00 -9.49 -7.94
C THR A 254 -2.55 -10.90 -8.37
N VAL A 255 -3.47 -11.87 -8.43
CA VAL A 255 -3.18 -13.33 -8.47
C VAL A 255 -3.09 -13.91 -9.87
N ARG A 256 -4.02 -13.52 -10.73
CA ARG A 256 -4.24 -14.19 -12.01
C ARG A 256 -3.64 -13.26 -13.05
N HIS A 257 -2.56 -13.70 -13.70
CA HIS A 257 -1.91 -12.91 -14.74
C HIS A 257 -1.28 -11.62 -14.20
N ALA A 258 -0.62 -11.69 -13.05
CA ALA A 258 -0.07 -10.52 -12.37
C ALA A 258 1.27 -10.85 -11.70
N CYS A 259 2.02 -9.81 -11.39
CA CYS A 259 3.43 -9.91 -10.99
C CYS A 259 3.65 -10.34 -9.52
N ASN A 260 2.57 -10.39 -8.72
CA ASN A 260 2.62 -10.60 -7.27
C ASN A 260 3.62 -9.68 -6.56
N MET A 261 3.66 -8.40 -6.96
CA MET A 261 4.41 -7.35 -6.30
C MET A 261 3.67 -6.89 -5.04
N GLN A 262 4.43 -6.62 -4.00
CA GLN A 262 3.96 -6.07 -2.74
C GLN A 262 4.21 -4.57 -2.70
N ARG A 263 3.13 -3.80 -2.70
CA ARG A 263 3.23 -2.36 -2.50
C ARG A 263 3.44 -2.04 -1.03
N ILE A 264 4.40 -1.16 -0.77
CA ILE A 264 4.70 -0.69 0.58
C ILE A 264 4.52 0.82 0.72
N ILE A 265 4.06 1.23 1.89
CA ILE A 265 3.93 2.63 2.27
C ILE A 265 4.66 2.80 3.60
N GLN A 266 5.58 3.75 3.69
CA GLN A 266 6.26 4.02 4.95
C GLN A 266 5.27 4.53 5.99
N LEU A 267 5.37 4.02 7.22
CA LEU A 267 4.40 4.30 8.28
C LEU A 267 4.66 5.63 9.02
N GLU A 268 5.88 6.16 8.94
CA GLU A 268 6.23 7.46 9.51
C GLU A 268 5.28 8.56 8.96
N PRO A 269 4.60 9.37 9.80
CA PRO A 269 3.50 10.23 9.36
C PRO A 269 3.82 11.20 8.21
N THR A 270 5.00 11.82 8.19
CA THR A 270 5.40 12.75 7.15
C THR A 270 5.62 12.02 5.82
N ASN A 271 6.21 10.84 5.84
CA ASN A 271 6.43 10.02 4.65
C ASN A 271 5.18 9.26 4.19
N PHE A 272 4.34 8.79 5.12
CA PHE A 272 3.01 8.24 4.83
C PHE A 272 2.19 9.23 4.01
N SER A 273 2.24 10.51 4.39
CA SER A 273 1.54 11.60 3.71
C SER A 273 1.99 11.81 2.26
N LYS A 274 3.25 11.50 1.94
CA LYS A 274 3.81 11.55 0.57
C LYS A 274 3.41 10.34 -0.28
N SER A 275 2.79 9.33 0.32
CA SER A 275 2.20 8.18 -0.40
C SER A 275 0.70 8.37 -0.67
N LEU A 276 0.10 9.48 -0.22
CA LEU A 276 -1.31 9.79 -0.46
C LEU A 276 -1.44 10.61 -1.75
N LEU A 277 -2.34 10.20 -2.65
CA LEU A 277 -2.58 10.90 -3.91
C LEU A 277 -4.00 11.46 -3.97
N TYR A 278 -4.12 12.77 -4.19
CA TYR A 278 -5.42 13.43 -4.22
C TYR A 278 -6.16 13.16 -5.54
N HIS A 279 -7.27 12.43 -5.47
CA HIS A 279 -8.23 12.28 -6.55
C HIS A 279 -9.12 13.53 -6.61
N SER A 280 -8.77 14.44 -7.51
CA SER A 280 -9.21 15.83 -7.48
C SER A 280 -10.62 16.08 -8.00
N ALA A 281 -11.32 15.04 -8.46
CA ALA A 281 -12.72 15.08 -8.88
C ALA A 281 -13.70 15.04 -7.69
N ASN A 282 -13.28 14.50 -6.53
CA ASN A 282 -14.14 14.33 -5.35
C ASN A 282 -15.52 13.73 -5.70
N ASN A 283 -15.53 12.70 -6.53
CA ASN A 283 -16.75 12.11 -7.07
C ASN A 283 -17.10 10.78 -6.40
N LYS A 284 -16.14 10.08 -5.79
CA LYS A 284 -16.37 8.74 -5.19
C LYS A 284 -17.25 8.84 -3.95
N GLN A 285 -17.14 9.93 -3.19
CA GLN A 285 -18.06 10.27 -2.10
C GLN A 285 -19.55 10.25 -2.51
N ARG A 286 -19.86 10.76 -3.71
CA ARG A 286 -21.24 10.79 -4.24
C ARG A 286 -21.67 9.42 -4.74
N GLN A 287 -20.78 8.71 -5.44
CA GLN A 287 -21.08 7.40 -6.03
C GLN A 287 -21.34 6.33 -4.98
N LEU A 288 -20.70 6.43 -3.82
CA LEU A 288 -20.82 5.46 -2.74
C LEU A 288 -21.78 5.91 -1.63
N GLN A 289 -22.51 7.01 -1.80
CA GLN A 289 -23.51 7.50 -0.83
C GLN A 289 -24.58 6.45 -0.48
N SER A 290 -24.85 5.50 -1.39
CA SER A 290 -25.78 4.39 -1.18
C SER A 290 -25.13 3.12 -0.64
N LYS A 291 -23.81 3.09 -0.48
CA LYS A 291 -23.06 1.94 0.02
C LYS A 291 -22.68 2.13 1.49
N ARG A 292 -22.27 1.03 2.16
CA ARG A 292 -21.97 1.00 3.60
C ARG A 292 -20.87 1.99 3.96
N GLU A 293 -21.10 2.80 5.00
CA GLU A 293 -20.14 3.74 5.59
C GLU A 293 -18.79 3.09 5.91
N GLU A 294 -18.78 1.79 6.20
CA GLU A 294 -17.60 0.96 6.48
C GLU A 294 -16.53 0.95 5.37
N MET A 295 -16.83 1.44 4.17
CA MET A 295 -15.88 1.49 3.04
C MET A 295 -15.11 2.80 2.93
N PHE A 296 -15.40 3.75 3.80
CA PHE A 296 -14.72 5.02 3.89
C PHE A 296 -13.99 5.13 5.23
N THR A 297 -12.77 5.62 5.21
CA THR A 297 -11.96 5.79 6.42
C THR A 297 -11.21 7.10 6.33
N LYS A 298 -11.22 7.90 7.39
CA LYS A 298 -10.39 9.11 7.45
C LYS A 298 -8.91 8.71 7.45
N ALA A 299 -8.06 9.46 6.75
CA ALA A 299 -6.64 9.14 6.63
C ALA A 299 -5.94 9.05 8.00
N ASN A 300 -6.26 9.97 8.92
CA ASN A 300 -5.76 9.92 10.30
C ASN A 300 -6.25 8.68 11.08
N THR A 301 -7.49 8.24 10.87
CA THR A 301 -7.99 7.01 11.50
C THR A 301 -7.20 5.80 11.03
N LEU A 302 -6.95 5.69 9.71
CA LEU A 302 -6.14 4.60 9.17
C LEU A 302 -4.71 4.64 9.72
N LEU A 303 -4.07 5.81 9.72
CA LEU A 303 -2.72 6.01 10.27
C LEU A 303 -2.65 5.57 11.74
N GLY A 304 -3.63 5.97 12.56
CA GLY A 304 -3.68 5.59 13.96
C GLY A 304 -3.89 4.09 14.18
N HIS A 305 -4.74 3.43 13.38
CA HIS A 305 -4.86 1.97 13.45
C HIS A 305 -3.54 1.28 13.08
N LEU A 306 -2.85 1.76 12.05
CA LEU A 306 -1.57 1.19 11.61
C LEU A 306 -0.50 1.35 12.69
N ASN A 307 -0.47 2.48 13.41
CA ASN A 307 0.42 2.68 14.53
C ASN A 307 0.10 1.72 15.70
N THR A 308 -1.18 1.49 15.99
CA THR A 308 -1.56 0.44 16.97
C THR A 308 -1.04 -0.93 16.55
N LEU A 309 -1.15 -1.29 15.26
CA LEU A 309 -0.57 -2.54 14.75
C LEU A 309 0.95 -2.58 14.87
N LYS A 310 1.66 -1.48 14.58
CA LYS A 310 3.11 -1.36 14.81
C LYS A 310 3.44 -1.66 16.26
N LYS A 311 2.79 -1.00 17.23
CA LYS A 311 3.06 -1.20 18.66
C LYS A 311 2.83 -2.64 19.10
N LEU A 312 1.74 -3.27 18.66
CA LEU A 312 1.47 -4.69 18.94
C LEU A 312 2.53 -5.62 18.34
N ALA A 313 2.98 -5.32 17.12
CA ALA A 313 4.05 -6.06 16.46
C ALA A 313 5.39 -5.92 17.21
N THR A 314 5.73 -4.70 17.64
CA THR A 314 6.93 -4.42 18.45
C THR A 314 6.90 -5.19 19.77
N THR A 315 5.79 -5.15 20.51
CA THR A 315 5.66 -5.92 21.76
C THR A 315 5.85 -7.43 21.52
N GLU A 316 5.31 -7.99 20.44
CA GLU A 316 5.51 -9.41 20.10
C GLU A 316 6.98 -9.73 19.79
N LEU A 317 7.72 -8.83 19.15
CA LEU A 317 9.17 -9.00 18.88
C LEU A 317 10.01 -8.92 20.16
N GLU A 318 9.67 -8.00 21.06
CA GLU A 318 10.33 -7.85 22.36
C GLU A 318 10.11 -9.10 23.22
N GLU A 319 8.88 -9.61 23.28
CA GLU A 319 8.53 -10.85 23.98
C GLU A 319 9.23 -12.07 23.40
N ALA A 320 9.44 -12.11 22.07
CA ALA A 320 10.15 -13.20 21.41
C ALA A 320 11.66 -13.17 21.69
N THR A 321 12.26 -11.98 21.82
CA THR A 321 13.69 -11.80 22.10
C THR A 321 14.03 -12.03 23.57
N ALA A 322 13.07 -11.84 24.47
CA ALA A 322 13.23 -12.06 25.92
C ALA A 322 13.20 -13.54 26.35
N ARG A 323 12.84 -14.46 25.46
CA ARG A 323 12.70 -15.91 25.74
C ARG A 323 13.94 -16.71 25.33
#